data_AF-A0A7J9FJL7-F1
#
_entry.id   AF-A0A7J9FJL7-F1
#
_cell.length_a   1.000
_cell.length_b   1.000
_cell.length_c   1.000
_cell.angle_alpha   90.00
_cell.angle_beta   90.00
_cell.angle_gamma   90.00
#
_symmetry.space_group_name_H-M   'P 1'
#
loop_
_entity.id
_entity.type
_entity.pdbx_description
1 polymer ?
#
loop_
_entity_poly.entity_id
_entity_poly.type
_entity_poly.pdbx_seq_one_letter_code
_entity_poly.pdbx_strand_id
1 'polypeptide(L)' 'MTTPEYNEWWVRRINDNIPEQSHENSQSIEEHLQVVPSELEIIKQDFERRNAELEKKIERMEEENMNLRLDADV' A
#
# COMPACT_ATOMS: atom_id res chain seq x y z
N MET A 1 -0.58 29.65 19.07
CA MET A 1 -0.25 30.99 19.60
C MET A 1 1.16 30.89 20.15
N THR A 2 2.15 31.34 19.40
CA THR A 2 3.56 31.22 19.78
C THR A 2 3.88 32.36 20.74
N THR A 3 4.41 32.05 21.91
CA THR A 3 4.64 33.06 22.95
C THR A 3 5.71 34.06 22.49
N PRO A 4 5.62 35.34 22.90
CA PRO A 4 6.56 36.38 22.49
C PRO A 4 8.03 36.00 22.77
N GLU A 5 8.28 35.26 23.86
CA GLU A 5 9.63 34.80 24.22
C GLU A 5 10.21 33.84 23.18
N TYR A 6 9.40 33.01 22.53
CA TYR A 6 9.87 32.10 21.49
C TYR A 6 10.33 32.86 20.25
N ASN A 7 9.61 33.92 19.87
CA ASN A 7 9.97 34.74 18.71
C ASN A 7 11.26 35.52 18.96
N GLU A 8 11.44 36.09 20.16
CA GLU A 8 12.70 36.77 20.53
C GLU A 8 13.88 35.78 20.60
N TRP A 9 13.64 34.58 21.13
CA TRP A 9 14.64 33.51 21.13
C TRP A 9 15.02 33.07 19.71
N TRP A 10 14.05 32.99 18.80
CA TRP A 10 14.27 32.59 17.40
C TRP A 10 15.04 33.65 16.60
N VAL A 11 14.69 34.94 16.73
CA VAL A 11 15.39 36.06 16.07
C VAL A 11 16.84 36.18 16.56
N ARG A 12 17.13 35.84 17.82
CA ARG A 12 18.50 35.78 18.34
C ARG A 12 19.31 34.59 17.84
N ARG A 13 18.66 33.54 17.30
CA ARG A 13 19.29 32.35 16.71
C ARG A 13 19.53 32.48 15.20
N ILE A 14 19.64 33.71 14.65
CA ILE A 14 20.29 33.92 13.34
C ILE A 14 21.74 33.46 13.48
N ASN A 15 21.91 32.14 13.39
CA ASN A 15 23.11 31.38 13.49
C ASN A 15 23.16 30.70 12.13
N ASP A 16 24.07 31.17 11.27
CA ASP A 16 24.28 30.71 9.89
C ASP A 16 24.62 29.20 9.80
N ASN A 17 24.68 28.50 10.95
CA ASN A 17 24.97 27.09 11.10
C ASN A 17 23.72 26.19 11.22
N ILE A 18 22.50 26.73 11.20
CA ILE A 18 21.31 25.91 11.01
C ILE A 18 21.09 25.85 9.50
N PRO A 19 21.43 24.75 8.82
CA PRO A 19 21.12 24.65 7.40
C PRO A 19 19.61 24.85 7.26
N GLU A 20 19.26 25.82 6.42
CA GLU A 20 17.92 25.97 5.86
C GLU A 20 17.44 24.55 5.52
N GLN A 21 16.28 24.12 6.06
CA GLN A 21 15.75 22.78 5.83
C GLN A 21 15.71 22.59 4.31
N SER A 22 16.69 21.86 3.77
CA SER A 22 16.85 21.74 2.34
C SER A 22 15.58 21.10 1.82
N HIS A 23 14.83 21.88 1.05
CA HIS A 23 13.64 21.42 0.36
C HIS A 23 13.98 20.36 -0.71
N GLU A 24 15.25 19.93 -0.81
CA GLU A 24 15.73 18.83 -1.64
C GLU A 24 15.37 17.45 -1.06
N ASN A 25 14.97 17.38 0.21
CA ASN A 25 14.38 16.17 0.80
C ASN A 25 12.85 16.29 0.92
N SER A 26 12.20 16.93 -0.05
CA SER A 26 10.73 16.95 -0.17
C SER A 26 10.18 15.60 -0.65
N GLN A 27 10.83 14.49 -0.34
CA GLN A 27 10.12 13.21 -0.32
C GLN A 27 9.07 13.38 0.78
N SER A 28 7.80 13.20 0.42
CA SER A 28 6.74 13.33 1.40
C SER A 28 7.05 12.40 2.58
N ILE A 29 6.65 12.77 3.78
CA ILE A 29 6.74 11.88 4.95
C ILE A 29 6.15 10.49 4.62
N GLU A 30 5.16 10.43 3.71
CA GLU A 30 4.60 9.21 3.12
C GLU A 30 5.59 8.38 2.27
N GLU A 31 6.47 9.00 1.48
CA GLU A 31 7.52 8.27 0.72
C GLU A 31 8.64 7.73 1.64
N HIS A 32 8.97 8.45 2.71
CA HIS A 32 9.97 8.00 3.70
C HIS A 32 9.46 6.91 4.64
N LEU A 33 8.16 6.93 4.95
CA LEU A 33 7.48 5.85 5.65
C LEU A 33 7.01 4.84 4.62
N GLN A 34 7.93 4.06 4.05
CA GLN A 34 7.57 2.92 3.23
C GLN A 34 6.63 2.03 4.06
N VAL A 35 5.32 2.14 3.81
CA VAL A 35 4.28 1.48 4.60
C VAL A 35 4.40 0.01 4.29
N VAL A 36 5.10 -0.73 5.14
CA VAL A 36 5.14 -2.18 5.07
C VAL A 36 3.71 -2.64 5.30
N PRO A 37 3.09 -3.35 4.33
CA PRO A 37 1.75 -3.87 4.50
C PRO A 37 1.72 -4.74 5.75
N SER A 38 0.64 -4.63 6.52
CA SER A 38 0.49 -5.48 7.70
C SER A 38 0.44 -6.95 7.28
N GLU A 39 0.86 -7.87 8.17
CA GLU A 39 0.76 -9.31 7.91
C GLU A 39 -0.66 -9.72 7.50
N LEU A 40 -1.69 -9.08 8.07
CA LEU A 40 -3.09 -9.31 7.70
C LEU A 40 -3.43 -8.87 6.28
N GLU A 41 -2.86 -7.76 5.83
CA GLU A 41 -3.06 -7.24 4.48
C GLU A 41 -2.40 -8.15 3.43
N ILE A 42 -1.22 -8.69 3.75
CA ILE A 42 -0.53 -9.69 2.93
C ILE A 42 -1.37 -10.98 2.85
N ILE A 43 -1.86 -11.48 3.98
CA ILE A 43 -2.69 -12.69 4.03
C ILE A 43 -4.00 -12.49 3.25
N LYS A 44 -4.60 -11.30 3.35
CA LYS A 44 -5.83 -10.96 2.61
C LYS A 44 -5.61 -11.02 1.09
N GLN A 45 -4.54 -10.42 0.60
CA GLN A 45 -4.22 -10.45 -0.84
C GLN A 45 -3.95 -11.88 -1.33
N ASP A 46 -3.25 -12.69 -0.53
CA ASP A 46 -3.02 -14.10 -0.86
C ASP A 46 -4.31 -14.91 -0.89
N PHE A 47 -5.25 -14.64 0.02
CA PHE A 47 -6.56 -15.25 0.03
C PHE A 47 -7.37 -14.90 -1.22
N GLU A 48 -7.44 -13.61 -1.57
CA GLU A 48 -8.13 -13.13 -2.77
C GLU A 48 -7.57 -13.79 -4.05
N ARG A 49 -6.23 -13.87 -4.15
CA ARG A 49 -5.54 -14.53 -5.27
C ARG A 49 -5.92 -16.00 -5.41
N ARG A 50 -5.89 -16.75 -4.30
CA ARG A 50 -6.25 -18.18 -4.28
C ARG A 50 -7.72 -18.39 -4.61
N ASN A 51 -8.58 -17.50 -4.15
CA ASN A 51 -10.02 -17.60 -4.41
C ASN A 51 -10.31 -17.43 -5.91
N ALA A 52 -9.68 -16.45 -6.56
CA ALA A 52 -9.82 -16.25 -8.00
C ALA A 52 -9.28 -17.44 -8.84
N GLU A 53 -8.21 -18.10 -8.38
CA GLU A 53 -7.70 -19.31 -9.03
C GLU A 53 -8.68 -20.48 -8.90
N LEU A 54 -9.29 -20.64 -7.71
CA LEU A 54 -10.30 -21.67 -7.46
C LEU A 54 -11.57 -21.45 -8.29
N GLU A 55 -12.06 -20.21 -8.40
CA GLU A 55 -13.21 -19.88 -9.24
C GLU A 55 -12.98 -20.28 -10.69
N LYS A 56 -11.82 -19.94 -11.27
CA LYS A 56 -11.46 -20.35 -12.64
C LYS A 56 -11.37 -21.86 -12.81
N LYS A 57 -10.93 -22.58 -11.77
CA LYS A 57 -10.86 -24.04 -11.79
C LYS A 57 -12.26 -24.66 -11.75
N ILE A 58 -13.17 -24.09 -10.96
CA ILE A 58 -14.58 -24.51 -10.91
C ILE A 58 -15.24 -24.30 -12.26
N GLU A 59 -15.10 -23.12 -12.85
CA GLU A 59 -15.68 -22.80 -14.17
C GLU A 59 -15.22 -23.79 -15.25
N ARG A 60 -13.92 -24.11 -15.29
CA ARG A 60 -13.39 -25.11 -16.22
C ARG A 60 -13.97 -26.50 -15.99
N MET A 61 -14.10 -26.92 -14.72
CA MET A 61 -14.67 -28.23 -14.40
C MET A 61 -16.16 -28.29 -14.75
N GLU A 62 -16.91 -27.20 -14.59
CA GLU A 62 -18.31 -27.13 -15.00
C GLU A 62 -18.46 -27.22 -16.53
N GLU A 63 -17.60 -26.53 -17.28
CA GLU A 63 -17.54 -26.63 -18.75
C GLU A 63 -17.20 -28.05 -19.22
N GLU A 64 -16.15 -28.67 -18.65
CA GLU A 64 -15.77 -30.05 -18.95
C GLU A 64 -16.92 -31.03 -18.64
N ASN A 65 -17.61 -30.86 -17.51
CA ASN A 65 -18.73 -31.70 -17.12
C ASN A 65 -19.93 -31.53 -18.06
N MET A 66 -20.23 -30.31 -18.52
CA MET A 66 -21.25 -30.08 -19.54
C MET A 66 -20.91 -30.77 -20.87
N ASN A 67 -19.66 -30.66 -21.33
CA ASN A 67 -19.21 -31.31 -22.57
C ASN A 67 -19.32 -32.84 -22.47
N LEU A 68 -18.87 -33.44 -21.37
CA LEU A 68 -18.98 -34.89 -21.15
C LEU A 68 -20.44 -35.38 -21.12
N ARG A 69 -21.39 -34.57 -20.63
CA ARG A 69 -22.82 -34.92 -20.68
C ARG A 69 -23.35 -34.93 -22.11
N LEU A 70 -22.88 -34.02 -22.97
CA LEU A 70 -23.29 -33.98 -24.38
C LEU A 70 -22.77 -35.21 -25.16
N ASP A 71 -21.54 -35.67 -24.86
CA ASP A 71 -20.94 -36.83 -25.52
C ASP A 71 -21.62 -38.17 -25.13
N ALA A 72 -22.28 -38.22 -23.97
CA ALA A 72 -22.93 -39.44 -23.44
C ALA A 72 -24.34 -39.68 -23.98
N ASP A 73 -25.00 -38.67 -24.57
CA ASP A 73 -26.37 -38.74 -25.10
C ASP A 73 -26.44 -39.11 -26.61
N VAL A 74 -25.37 -39.71 -27.17
CA VAL A 74 -25.27 -40.20 -28.57
C VAL A 74 -25.49 -41.72 -28.69
#